data_AF-A0AAQ3N743-F1
#
_entry.id   AF-A0AAQ3N743-F1
#
_cell.length_a   1.000
_cell.length_b   1.000
_cell.length_c   1.000
_cell.angle_alpha   90.00
_cell.angle_beta   90.00
_cell.angle_gamma   90.00
#
_symmetry.space_group_name_H-M   'P 1'
#
loop_
_entity.id
_entity.type
_entity.pdbx_description
1 polymer ?
#
loop_
_entity_poly.entity_id
_entity_poly.type
_entity_poly.pdbx_seq_one_letter_code
_entity_poly.pdbx_strand_id
1 'polypeptide(L)'
;MGQLLTTKDCNSLGHRECVDNMVIIFAATMFMYFEKRSTGSIKRIIFSPMFATHFLEDNKKRIAKRHVWQLSDYQAYFRNDLVRVEDLLNADWVFIPVVSNGHWWCYALKVCTMEFFVIDSLAKGIRGHSGIDRSIAKNIQQFWGFLKTTLEDSKIGLYFQEAKIPVQPNTFDCGVIMMKVFEIWDGEDKYDGKSMPNYTTVL
;
A
#
# COMPACT_ATOMS: atom_id res chain seq x y z
N MET A 1 -16.67 -10.45 6.32
CA MET A 1 -17.79 -9.72 5.68
C MET A 1 -17.29 -9.15 4.38
N GLY A 2 -18.01 -9.33 3.27
CA GLY A 2 -17.71 -8.62 2.03
C GLY A 2 -17.97 -7.12 2.19
N GLN A 3 -17.08 -6.29 1.65
CA GLN A 3 -17.29 -4.84 1.55
C GLN A 3 -18.06 -4.54 0.26
N LEU A 4 -19.13 -3.74 0.36
CA LEU A 4 -19.99 -3.37 -0.77
C LEU A 4 -19.49 -2.08 -1.41
N LEU A 5 -19.16 -2.11 -2.69
CA LEU A 5 -18.94 -0.90 -3.48
C LEU A 5 -20.29 -0.33 -3.91
N THR A 6 -20.57 0.92 -3.56
CA THR A 6 -21.82 1.59 -3.88
C THR A 6 -21.61 2.72 -4.88
N THR A 7 -22.70 3.21 -5.48
CA THR A 7 -22.66 4.40 -6.36
C THR A 7 -22.07 5.61 -5.66
N LYS A 8 -22.28 5.77 -4.35
CA LYS A 8 -21.70 6.86 -3.56
C LYS A 8 -20.18 6.81 -3.57
N ASP A 9 -19.61 5.61 -3.44
CA ASP A 9 -18.16 5.42 -3.48
C ASP A 9 -17.63 5.68 -4.90
N CYS A 10 -18.35 5.20 -5.92
CA CYS A 10 -18.00 5.44 -7.33
C CYS A 10 -18.02 6.92 -7.73
N ASN A 11 -18.79 7.78 -7.06
CA ASN A 11 -18.76 9.22 -7.31
C ASN A 11 -17.37 9.82 -7.07
N SER A 12 -16.53 9.20 -6.24
CA SER A 12 -15.14 9.61 -6.01
C SER A 12 -14.22 9.44 -7.23
N LEU A 13 -14.68 8.75 -8.28
CA LEU A 13 -14.03 8.69 -9.60
C LEU A 13 -14.46 9.85 -10.51
N GLY A 14 -15.32 10.74 -10.01
CA GLY A 14 -15.77 11.93 -10.72
C GLY A 14 -14.65 12.95 -10.97
N HIS A 15 -14.96 13.96 -11.78
CA HIS A 15 -14.00 14.99 -12.15
C HIS A 15 -13.50 15.75 -10.90
N ARG A 16 -12.18 15.73 -10.68
CA ARG A 16 -11.48 16.44 -9.60
C ARG A 16 -11.84 15.96 -8.18
N GLU A 17 -12.33 14.74 -8.06
CA GLU A 17 -12.65 14.11 -6.79
C GLU A 17 -11.46 13.31 -6.23
N CYS A 18 -11.39 13.21 -4.90
CA CYS A 18 -10.43 12.32 -4.25
C CYS A 18 -11.04 10.91 -4.14
N VAL A 19 -10.33 9.91 -4.66
CA VAL A 19 -10.76 8.51 -4.67
C VAL A 19 -11.04 7.99 -3.25
N ASP A 20 -12.19 7.34 -3.08
CA ASP A 20 -12.64 6.77 -1.82
C ASP A 20 -11.90 5.45 -1.46
N ASN A 21 -11.79 5.17 -0.16
CA ASN A 21 -11.19 3.92 0.35
C ASN A 21 -11.81 2.67 -0.27
N MET A 22 -13.13 2.65 -0.46
CA MET A 22 -13.86 1.50 -1.01
C MET A 22 -13.49 1.26 -2.47
N VAL A 23 -13.21 2.32 -3.23
CA VAL A 23 -12.72 2.20 -4.62
C VAL A 23 -11.32 1.61 -4.65
N ILE A 24 -10.41 2.07 -3.78
CA ILE A 24 -9.06 1.50 -3.64
C ILE A 24 -9.11 0.03 -3.23
N ILE A 25 -9.95 -0.33 -2.25
CA ILE A 25 -10.11 -1.71 -1.79
C ILE A 25 -10.64 -2.60 -2.92
N PHE A 26 -11.63 -2.10 -3.67
CA PHE A 26 -12.18 -2.81 -4.81
C PHE A 26 -11.11 -3.04 -5.89
N ALA A 27 -10.42 -1.99 -6.33
CA ALA A 27 -9.37 -2.09 -7.35
C ALA A 27 -8.25 -3.06 -6.93
N ALA A 28 -7.74 -2.92 -5.71
CA ALA A 28 -6.73 -3.81 -5.15
C ALA A 28 -7.18 -5.28 -5.13
N THR A 29 -8.42 -5.53 -4.73
CA THR A 29 -9.01 -6.88 -4.73
C THR A 29 -9.10 -7.43 -6.15
N MET A 30 -9.55 -6.63 -7.11
CA MET A 30 -9.69 -7.06 -8.50
C MET A 30 -8.33 -7.38 -9.14
N PHE A 31 -7.30 -6.56 -8.90
CA PHE A 31 -5.94 -6.84 -9.41
C PHE A 31 -5.40 -8.16 -8.87
N MET A 32 -5.44 -8.37 -7.55
CA MET A 32 -4.98 -9.63 -6.95
C MET A 32 -5.82 -10.84 -7.40
N TYR A 33 -7.14 -10.69 -7.51
CA TYR A 33 -8.03 -11.76 -7.94
C TYR A 33 -7.74 -12.22 -9.37
N PHE A 34 -7.60 -11.28 -10.30
CA PHE A 34 -7.32 -11.61 -11.68
C PHE A 34 -5.89 -12.13 -11.88
N GLU A 35 -4.90 -11.61 -11.16
CA GLU A 35 -3.54 -12.17 -11.16
C GLU A 35 -3.53 -13.62 -10.69
N LYS A 36 -4.19 -13.93 -9.57
CA LYS A 36 -4.30 -15.30 -9.06
C LYS A 36 -5.03 -16.21 -10.03
N ARG A 37 -6.14 -15.75 -10.60
CA ARG A 37 -6.94 -16.53 -11.54
C ARG A 37 -6.18 -16.85 -12.83
N SER A 38 -5.36 -15.93 -13.31
CA SER A 38 -4.62 -16.07 -14.57
C SER A 38 -3.30 -16.81 -14.44
N THR A 39 -2.56 -16.61 -13.35
CA THR A 39 -1.21 -17.17 -13.17
C THR A 39 -1.13 -18.29 -12.13
N GLY A 40 -2.17 -18.47 -11.32
CA GLY A 40 -2.18 -19.38 -10.17
C GLY A 40 -1.50 -18.83 -8.92
N SER A 41 -0.89 -17.66 -8.97
CA SER A 41 -0.18 -17.01 -7.85
C SER A 41 -0.49 -15.52 -7.78
N ILE A 42 -0.25 -14.89 -6.62
CA ILE A 42 -0.29 -13.43 -6.48
C ILE A 42 1.14 -12.95 -6.28
N LYS A 43 1.65 -12.15 -7.21
CA LYS A 43 2.98 -11.55 -7.12
C LYS A 43 2.95 -10.16 -6.52
N ARG A 44 1.79 -9.51 -6.53
CA ARG A 44 1.59 -8.14 -6.06
C ARG A 44 0.50 -8.11 -5.01
N ILE A 45 0.89 -8.26 -3.75
CA ILE A 45 -0.06 -8.23 -2.63
C ILE A 45 -0.35 -6.78 -2.27
N ILE A 46 -1.63 -6.43 -2.11
CA ILE A 46 -2.04 -5.07 -1.78
C ILE A 46 -2.87 -5.12 -0.50
N PHE A 47 -2.41 -4.42 0.53
CA PHE A 47 -3.15 -4.28 1.79
C PHE A 47 -4.39 -3.41 1.57
N SER A 48 -5.43 -3.70 2.33
CA SER A 48 -6.54 -2.80 2.52
C SER A 48 -6.02 -1.50 3.14
N PRO A 49 -6.35 -0.32 2.59
CA PRO A 49 -5.99 0.96 3.19
C PRO A 49 -6.52 1.16 4.62
N MET A 50 -7.54 0.37 5.01
CA MET A 50 -8.02 0.34 6.39
C MET A 50 -6.93 -0.04 7.40
N PHE A 51 -5.92 -0.81 7.00
CA PHE A 51 -4.77 -1.13 7.85
C PHE A 51 -4.08 0.14 8.31
N ALA A 52 -3.65 0.98 7.36
CA ALA A 52 -2.93 2.18 7.67
C ALA A 52 -3.81 3.17 8.43
N THR A 53 -5.09 3.31 8.06
CA THR A 53 -6.04 4.13 8.82
C THR A 53 -6.13 3.70 10.29
N HIS A 54 -6.41 2.43 10.56
CA HIS A 54 -6.53 1.93 11.93
C HIS A 54 -5.20 2.02 12.70
N PHE A 55 -4.09 1.69 12.06
CA PHE A 55 -2.76 1.78 12.66
C PHE A 55 -2.38 3.22 13.03
N LEU A 56 -2.66 4.18 12.16
CA LEU A 56 -2.37 5.59 12.42
C LEU A 56 -3.27 6.18 13.51
N GLU A 57 -4.56 5.82 13.55
CA GLU A 57 -5.44 6.21 14.65
C GLU A 57 -4.98 5.63 15.99
N ASP A 58 -4.53 4.36 16.01
CA ASP A 58 -3.98 3.76 17.22
C ASP A 58 -2.69 4.44 17.67
N ASN A 59 -1.81 4.81 16.73
CA ASN A 59 -0.56 5.51 17.03
C ASN A 59 -0.73 6.90 17.63
N LYS A 60 -1.89 7.54 17.45
CA LYS A 60 -2.21 8.80 18.15
C LYS A 60 -2.41 8.61 19.65
N LYS A 61 -2.68 7.38 20.12
CA LYS A 61 -2.82 7.06 21.55
C LYS A 61 -1.46 7.08 22.26
N ARG A 62 -1.50 7.28 23.58
CA ARG A 62 -0.33 7.10 24.46
C ARG A 62 0.23 5.68 24.31
N ILE A 63 1.56 5.53 24.33
CA ILE A 63 2.25 4.25 24.11
C ILE A 63 1.65 3.10 24.93
N ALA A 64 1.40 3.31 26.22
CA ALA A 64 0.82 2.29 27.11
C ALA A 64 -0.62 1.88 26.79
N LYS A 65 -1.31 2.59 25.89
CA LYS A 65 -2.69 2.33 25.43
C LYS A 65 -2.76 1.92 23.95
N ARG A 66 -1.63 1.80 23.27
CA ARG A 66 -1.58 1.35 21.88
C ARG A 66 -1.85 -0.14 21.81
N HIS A 67 -2.49 -0.56 20.73
CA HIS A 67 -2.72 -1.95 20.43
C HIS A 67 -1.39 -2.69 20.22
N VAL A 68 -1.27 -3.87 20.81
CA VAL A 68 -0.13 -4.76 20.59
C VAL A 68 -0.47 -5.66 19.43
N TRP A 69 0.07 -5.35 18.26
CA TRP A 69 -0.20 -6.06 17.01
C TRP A 69 0.30 -7.51 17.05
N GLN A 70 -0.58 -8.44 16.71
CA GLN A 70 -0.36 -9.87 16.55
C GLN A 70 -0.62 -10.28 15.10
N LEU A 71 -0.16 -11.48 14.71
CA LEU A 71 -0.32 -11.97 13.33
C LEU A 71 -1.79 -12.02 12.87
N SER A 72 -2.71 -12.39 13.76
CA SER A 72 -4.15 -12.45 13.47
C SER A 72 -4.75 -11.10 13.11
N ASP A 73 -4.21 -10.00 13.64
CA ASP A 73 -4.74 -8.66 13.39
C ASP A 73 -4.61 -8.25 11.92
N TYR A 74 -3.57 -8.76 11.24
CA TYR A 74 -3.32 -8.43 9.84
C TYR A 74 -4.29 -9.13 8.88
N GLN A 75 -4.91 -10.24 9.30
CA GLN A 75 -5.81 -11.05 8.46
C GLN A 75 -7.05 -10.30 7.97
N ALA A 76 -7.45 -9.23 8.67
CA ALA A 76 -8.55 -8.39 8.26
C ALA A 76 -8.18 -7.43 7.11
N TYR A 77 -6.87 -7.23 6.87
CA TYR A 77 -6.36 -6.21 5.96
C TYR A 77 -5.80 -6.77 4.66
N PHE A 78 -5.68 -8.07 4.53
CA PHE A 78 -5.61 -8.72 3.24
C PHE A 78 -6.82 -9.63 3.14
N ARG A 79 -7.38 -9.79 1.94
CA ARG A 79 -8.53 -10.67 1.71
C ARG A 79 -8.11 -12.11 1.98
N ASN A 80 -8.29 -12.60 3.20
CA ASN A 80 -7.81 -13.94 3.63
C ASN A 80 -8.48 -15.10 2.87
N ASP A 81 -9.63 -14.84 2.25
CA ASP A 81 -10.30 -15.72 1.28
C ASP A 81 -9.53 -15.81 -0.06
N LEU A 82 -8.74 -14.78 -0.38
CA LEU A 82 -7.97 -14.65 -1.62
C LEU A 82 -6.47 -14.90 -1.42
N VAL A 83 -5.88 -14.34 -0.36
CA VAL A 83 -4.45 -14.31 -0.05
C VAL A 83 -4.13 -15.26 1.10
N ARG A 84 -3.32 -16.27 0.83
CA ARG A 84 -2.77 -17.19 1.84
C ARG A 84 -1.41 -16.68 2.34
N VAL A 85 -0.94 -17.25 3.45
CA VAL A 85 0.41 -16.98 3.97
C VAL A 85 1.49 -17.32 2.93
N GLU A 86 1.31 -18.42 2.20
CA GLU A 86 2.23 -18.81 1.11
C GLU A 86 2.27 -17.76 -0.02
N ASP A 87 1.14 -17.13 -0.35
CA ASP A 87 1.10 -16.06 -1.35
C ASP A 87 1.92 -14.84 -0.86
N LEU A 88 1.81 -14.48 0.42
CA LEU A 88 2.60 -13.40 1.03
C LEU A 88 4.11 -13.66 0.95
N LEU A 89 4.55 -14.88 1.27
CA LEU A 89 5.97 -15.24 1.29
C LEU A 89 6.59 -15.36 -0.12
N ASN A 90 5.78 -15.67 -1.14
CA ASN A 90 6.21 -15.85 -2.53
C ASN A 90 5.90 -14.65 -3.44
N ALA A 91 5.27 -13.61 -2.89
CA ALA A 91 5.03 -12.36 -3.59
C ALA A 91 6.36 -11.68 -3.95
N ASP A 92 6.37 -10.94 -5.05
CA ASP A 92 7.52 -10.10 -5.40
C ASP A 92 7.42 -8.76 -4.66
N TRP A 93 6.18 -8.26 -4.51
CA TRP A 93 5.86 -6.97 -3.91
C TRP A 93 4.69 -7.03 -2.92
N VAL A 94 4.80 -6.26 -1.84
CA VAL A 94 3.69 -5.95 -0.94
C VAL A 94 3.48 -4.44 -0.89
N PHE A 95 2.28 -4.00 -1.25
CA PHE A 95 1.85 -2.60 -1.26
C PHE A 95 1.00 -2.29 -0.03
N ILE A 96 1.31 -1.19 0.63
CA ILE A 96 0.62 -0.69 1.82
C ILE A 96 0.08 0.72 1.51
N PRO A 97 -1.14 0.83 0.98
CA PRO A 97 -1.75 2.11 0.69
C PRO A 97 -2.10 2.85 1.98
N VAL A 98 -1.87 4.16 1.98
CA VAL A 98 -2.17 5.04 3.09
C VAL A 98 -2.95 6.24 2.59
N VAL A 99 -4.00 6.58 3.31
CA VAL A 99 -4.71 7.85 3.15
C VAL A 99 -4.65 8.64 4.45
N SER A 100 -4.32 9.92 4.33
CA SER A 100 -4.40 10.86 5.45
C SER A 100 -4.68 12.26 4.91
N ASN A 101 -5.63 12.97 5.54
CA ASN A 101 -6.04 14.31 5.13
C ASN A 101 -6.39 14.42 3.62
N GLY A 102 -7.02 13.38 3.07
CA GLY A 102 -7.44 13.34 1.66
C GLY A 102 -6.32 13.08 0.63
N HIS A 103 -5.09 12.83 1.08
CA HIS A 103 -3.96 12.48 0.23
C HIS A 103 -3.65 10.99 0.30
N TRP A 104 -3.44 10.38 -0.86
CA TRP A 104 -3.04 8.99 -1.03
C TRP A 104 -1.56 8.87 -1.34
N TRP A 105 -0.88 7.98 -0.62
CA TRP A 105 0.45 7.49 -0.97
C TRP A 105 0.53 5.99 -0.66
N CYS A 106 1.64 5.35 -1.00
CA CYS A 106 1.83 3.93 -0.75
C CYS A 106 3.23 3.64 -0.27
N TYR A 107 3.38 2.65 0.60
CA TYR A 107 4.66 1.98 0.79
C TYR A 107 4.72 0.71 -0.04
N ALA A 108 5.88 0.37 -0.58
CA ALA A 108 6.09 -0.91 -1.27
C ALA A 108 7.28 -1.65 -0.66
N LEU A 109 7.06 -2.90 -0.26
CA LEU A 109 8.11 -3.82 0.19
C LEU A 109 8.49 -4.73 -0.96
N LYS A 110 9.76 -4.71 -1.37
CA LYS A 110 10.34 -5.75 -2.24
C LYS A 110 10.66 -6.96 -1.38
N VAL A 111 9.90 -8.04 -1.53
CA VAL A 111 9.93 -9.17 -0.57
C VAL A 111 11.29 -9.87 -0.54
N CYS A 112 11.94 -10.02 -1.70
CA CYS A 112 13.19 -10.75 -1.82
C CYS A 112 14.39 -10.01 -1.20
N THR A 113 14.44 -8.68 -1.31
CA THR A 113 15.53 -7.84 -0.80
C THR A 113 15.21 -7.15 0.52
N MET A 114 13.93 -7.15 0.92
CA MET A 114 13.40 -6.38 2.04
C MET A 114 13.63 -4.86 1.91
N GLU A 115 13.76 -4.36 0.68
CA GLU A 115 13.81 -2.91 0.42
C GLU A 115 12.42 -2.29 0.55
N PHE A 116 12.36 -1.10 1.15
CA PHE A 116 11.09 -0.43 1.45
C PHE A 116 11.02 0.92 0.76
N PHE A 117 10.02 1.10 -0.10
CA PHE A 117 9.86 2.27 -0.93
C PHE A 117 8.71 3.14 -0.45
N VAL A 118 8.87 4.46 -0.54
CA VAL A 118 7.78 5.43 -0.41
C VAL A 118 7.40 5.88 -1.80
N ILE A 119 6.13 5.68 -2.16
CA ILE A 119 5.55 6.05 -3.45
C ILE A 119 4.54 7.15 -3.19
N ASP A 120 4.95 8.40 -3.45
CA ASP A 120 4.13 9.59 -3.26
C ASP A 120 4.22 10.47 -4.52
N SER A 121 3.08 10.77 -5.11
CA SER A 121 3.00 11.57 -6.33
C SER A 121 3.05 13.08 -6.08
N LEU A 122 2.98 13.56 -4.84
CA LEU A 122 3.16 14.98 -4.54
C LEU A 122 4.64 15.36 -4.44
N ALA A 123 5.08 16.37 -5.21
CA ALA A 123 6.49 16.82 -5.29
C ALA A 123 7.15 17.24 -3.97
N LYS A 124 6.37 17.56 -2.94
CA LYS A 124 6.89 17.97 -1.63
C LYS A 124 6.60 16.92 -0.54
N GLY A 125 6.05 15.76 -0.94
CA GLY A 125 5.28 14.89 -0.06
C GLY A 125 4.29 15.70 0.79
N ILE A 126 3.78 15.09 1.84
CA ILE A 126 3.28 15.87 2.98
C ILE A 126 4.48 16.08 3.92
N ARG A 127 4.79 17.35 4.22
CA ARG A 127 5.79 17.68 5.26
C ARG A 127 5.43 16.93 6.56
N GLY A 128 6.35 16.11 7.07
CA GLY A 128 6.19 15.44 8.37
C GLY A 128 5.80 13.97 8.33
N HIS A 129 5.84 13.29 7.17
CA HIS A 129 5.60 11.84 7.10
C HIS A 129 6.69 10.96 7.71
N SER A 130 7.88 11.48 8.02
CA SER A 130 8.99 10.67 8.56
C SER A 130 8.64 9.88 9.84
N GLY A 131 7.70 10.40 10.65
CA GLY A 131 7.15 9.68 11.80
C GLY A 131 6.15 8.57 11.43
N ILE A 132 5.36 8.79 10.38
CA ILE A 132 4.44 7.80 9.80
C ILE A 132 5.25 6.70 9.11
N ASP A 133 6.19 7.06 8.25
CA ASP A 133 7.10 6.17 7.53
C ASP A 133 7.72 5.17 8.51
N ARG A 134 8.42 5.68 9.53
CA ARG A 134 9.09 4.87 10.54
C ARG A 134 8.13 3.96 11.29
N SER A 135 6.95 4.46 11.64
CA SER A 135 5.95 3.67 12.36
C SER A 135 5.42 2.53 11.50
N ILE A 136 5.07 2.81 10.24
CA ILE A 136 4.61 1.80 9.28
C ILE A 136 5.70 0.77 9.03
N ALA A 137 6.92 1.19 8.70
CA ALA A 137 8.03 0.25 8.47
C ALA A 137 8.30 -0.63 9.68
N LYS A 138 8.28 -0.08 10.91
CA LYS A 138 8.46 -0.88 12.12
C LYS A 138 7.35 -1.92 12.27
N ASN A 139 6.10 -1.56 11.97
CA ASN A 139 4.98 -2.48 12.07
C ASN A 139 5.03 -3.56 10.97
N ILE A 140 5.34 -3.19 9.73
CA ILE A 140 5.52 -4.13 8.62
C ILE A 140 6.72 -5.05 8.85
N GLN A 141 7.81 -4.53 9.41
CA GLN A 141 8.96 -5.34 9.84
C GLN A 141 8.54 -6.37 10.90
N GLN A 142 7.72 -5.97 11.89
CA GLN A 142 7.17 -6.89 12.89
C GLN A 142 6.26 -7.94 12.27
N PHE A 143 5.37 -7.54 11.36
CA PHE A 143 4.50 -8.45 10.61
C PHE A 143 5.30 -9.47 9.82
N TRP A 144 6.31 -9.03 9.07
CA TRP A 144 7.18 -9.93 8.32
C TRP A 144 8.01 -10.82 9.24
N GLY A 145 8.39 -10.31 10.41
CA GLY A 145 8.96 -11.10 11.49
C GLY A 145 8.04 -12.23 11.94
N PHE A 146 6.74 -11.98 12.14
CA PHE A 146 5.74 -13.01 12.44
C PHE A 146 5.58 -14.05 11.33
N LEU A 147 5.63 -13.63 10.06
CA LEU A 147 5.54 -14.56 8.93
C LEU A 147 6.80 -15.41 8.78
N LYS A 148 7.98 -14.84 9.07
CA LYS A 148 9.29 -15.48 8.93
C LYS A 148 9.76 -16.22 10.18
N THR A 149 9.06 -16.17 11.31
CA THR A 149 9.47 -16.78 12.61
C THR A 149 9.38 -18.31 12.65
N THR A 150 9.65 -18.95 11.50
CA THR A 150 10.48 -20.15 11.40
C THR A 150 11.99 -19.83 11.47
N LEU A 151 12.42 -18.57 11.62
CA LEU A 151 13.81 -18.20 11.92
C LEU A 151 13.92 -17.01 12.89
N GLU A 152 14.81 -17.22 13.85
CA GLU A 152 15.28 -16.33 14.93
C GLU A 152 15.57 -14.89 14.47
N ASP A 153 15.29 -13.93 15.38
CA ASP A 153 15.97 -12.65 15.62
C ASP A 153 16.65 -11.89 14.47
N SER A 154 16.17 -12.06 13.23
CA SER A 154 16.59 -11.22 12.12
C SER A 154 15.97 -9.84 12.35
N LYS A 155 16.79 -8.92 12.84
CA LYS A 155 16.54 -7.49 12.76
C LYS A 155 16.53 -7.10 11.28
N ILE A 156 15.44 -7.39 10.57
CA ILE A 156 15.26 -6.98 9.17
C ILE A 156 15.12 -5.45 9.14
N GLY A 157 16.23 -4.73 9.01
CA GLY A 157 16.17 -3.28 8.84
C GLY A 157 15.52 -2.93 7.51
N LEU A 158 14.36 -2.27 7.55
CA LEU A 158 13.76 -1.68 6.36
C LEU A 158 14.38 -0.30 6.13
N TYR A 159 15.11 -0.14 5.03
CA TYR A 159 15.66 1.13 4.59
C TYR A 159 14.71 1.79 3.58
N PHE A 160 14.44 3.08 3.77
CA PHE A 160 13.53 3.85 2.92
C PHE A 160 14.22 4.32 1.65
N GLN A 161 13.54 4.12 0.53
CA GLN A 161 13.88 4.70 -0.76
C GLN A 161 12.67 5.47 -1.29
N GLU A 162 12.87 6.70 -1.75
CA GLU A 162 11.81 7.41 -2.47
C GLU A 162 11.70 6.84 -3.88
N ALA A 163 10.50 6.43 -4.28
CA ALA A 163 10.27 5.94 -5.62
C ALA A 163 10.28 7.08 -6.62
N LYS A 164 10.98 6.90 -7.75
CA LYS A 164 11.02 7.87 -8.84
C LYS A 164 9.74 7.76 -9.66
N ILE A 165 8.65 8.37 -9.20
CA ILE A 165 7.39 8.41 -9.96
C ILE A 165 7.10 9.84 -10.46
N PRO A 166 6.28 10.01 -11.52
CA PRO A 166 5.86 11.32 -11.96
C PRO A 166 5.13 12.08 -10.85
N VAL A 167 5.50 13.35 -10.69
CA VAL A 167 4.78 14.29 -9.84
C VAL A 167 3.40 14.55 -10.43
N GLN A 168 2.36 14.42 -9.63
CA GLN A 168 1.00 14.81 -10.02
C GLN A 168 0.89 16.34 -10.13
N PRO A 169 0.21 16.88 -11.15
CA PRO A 169 0.08 18.33 -11.34
C PRO A 169 -1.03 18.97 -10.50
N ASN A 170 -1.86 18.17 -9.82
CA ASN A 170 -3.06 18.63 -9.10
C ASN A 170 -3.14 18.03 -7.69
N THR A 171 -4.27 18.21 -6.99
CA THR A 171 -4.46 17.79 -5.59
C THR A 171 -5.39 16.61 -5.40
N PHE A 172 -5.90 15.99 -6.46
CA PHE A 172 -6.99 15.01 -6.38
C PHE A 172 -6.67 13.66 -7.05
N ASP A 173 -5.70 13.60 -7.97
CA ASP A 173 -5.38 12.38 -8.72
C ASP A 173 -4.56 11.34 -7.95
N CYS A 174 -4.11 11.65 -6.73
CA CYS A 174 -3.26 10.76 -5.92
C CYS A 174 -3.82 9.33 -5.80
N GLY A 175 -5.14 9.17 -5.61
CA GLY A 175 -5.77 7.86 -5.54
C GLY A 175 -5.78 7.09 -6.87
N VAL A 176 -5.99 7.79 -8.00
CA VAL A 176 -5.92 7.19 -9.35
C VAL A 176 -4.49 6.74 -9.66
N ILE A 177 -3.51 7.58 -9.28
CA ILE A 177 -2.09 7.25 -9.41
C ILE A 177 -1.75 6.04 -8.54
N MET A 178 -2.25 5.94 -7.31
CA MET A 178 -2.02 4.77 -6.46
C MET A 178 -2.61 3.49 -7.08
N MET A 179 -3.80 3.55 -7.69
CA MET A 179 -4.34 2.39 -8.43
C MET A 179 -3.39 1.95 -9.56
N LYS A 180 -2.81 2.91 -10.29
CA LYS A 180 -1.83 2.61 -11.35
C LYS A 180 -0.51 2.09 -10.80
N VAL A 181 -0.06 2.56 -9.65
CA VAL A 181 1.11 2.01 -8.94
C VAL A 181 0.88 0.53 -8.63
N PHE A 182 -0.28 0.16 -8.11
CA PHE A 182 -0.58 -1.25 -7.83
C PHE A 182 -0.55 -2.11 -9.08
N GLU A 183 -1.00 -1.57 -10.20
CA GLU A 183 -1.08 -2.29 -11.47
C GLU A 183 0.30 -2.50 -12.13
N ILE A 184 1.13 -1.46 -12.24
CA ILE A 184 2.30 -1.50 -13.14
C ILE A 184 3.66 -1.13 -12.51
N TRP A 185 3.71 -0.55 -11.30
CA TRP A 185 4.98 -0.12 -10.71
C TRP A 185 5.83 -1.31 -10.26
N ASP A 186 7.10 -1.38 -10.64
CA ASP A 186 7.98 -2.49 -10.25
C ASP A 186 9.37 -2.04 -9.77
N GLY A 187 9.51 -0.75 -9.46
CA GLY A 187 10.74 -0.16 -8.94
C GLY A 187 11.85 0.07 -9.98
N GLU A 188 11.65 -0.35 -11.24
CA GLU A 188 12.65 -0.18 -12.29
C GLU A 188 12.44 1.12 -13.06
N ASP A 189 13.53 1.83 -13.36
CA ASP A 189 13.49 3.09 -14.13
C ASP A 189 13.30 2.82 -15.63
N LYS A 190 12.05 2.78 -16.10
CA LYS A 190 11.68 2.45 -17.49
C LYS A 190 11.21 3.64 -18.35
N TYR A 191 10.95 4.80 -17.73
CA TYR A 191 10.29 5.94 -18.38
C TYR A 191 11.10 7.22 -18.19
N ASP A 192 12.15 7.41 -19.00
CA ASP A 192 13.04 8.58 -18.92
C ASP A 192 13.59 8.82 -17.51
N GLY A 193 14.04 7.75 -16.84
CA GLY A 193 14.54 7.79 -15.46
C GLY A 193 13.45 7.77 -14.39
N LYS A 194 12.20 7.46 -14.75
CA LYS A 194 11.09 7.20 -13.83
C LYS A 194 10.65 5.75 -13.88
N SER A 195 10.05 5.30 -12.78
CA SER A 195 9.46 3.98 -12.60
C SER A 195 7.99 3.86 -13.05
N MET A 196 7.39 4.97 -13.49
CA MET A 196 6.02 5.03 -14.03
C MET A 196 5.94 5.98 -15.22
N PRO A 197 5.05 5.73 -16.20
CA PRO A 197 4.81 6.65 -17.31
C PRO A 197 4.16 7.95 -16.81
N ASN A 198 4.37 9.06 -17.51
CA ASN A 198 3.74 10.33 -17.16
C ASN A 198 2.21 10.23 -17.21
N TYR A 199 1.55 10.86 -16.25
CA TYR A 199 0.11 11.02 -16.25
C TYR A 199 -0.28 12.27 -17.05
N THR A 200 -1.08 12.09 -18.10
CA THR A 200 -1.71 13.21 -18.82
C THR A 200 -3.13 13.37 -18.31
N THR A 201 -3.43 14.51 -17.70
CA THR A 201 -4.78 14.87 -17.28
C THR A 201 -5.56 15.56 -18.40
N VAL A 202 -5.24 15.27 -19.66
CA VAL A 202 -5.91 15.88 -20.82
C VAL A 202 -7.26 15.18 -21.00
N LEU A 203 -8.23 15.61 -20.20
CA LEU A 203 -9.66 15.44 -20.41
C LEU A 203 -10.31 16.82 -20.39
#